data_AF-A0A9P4LE05-F1
#
_entry.id   AF-A0A9P4LE05-F1
#
_cell.length_a   1.000
_cell.length_b   1.000
_cell.length_c   1.000
_cell.angle_alpha   90.00
_cell.angle_beta   90.00
_cell.angle_gamma   90.00
#
_symmetry.space_group_name_H-M   'P 1'
#
loop_
_entity.id
_entity.type
_entity.pdbx_description
1 polymer ?
#
loop_
_entity_poly.entity_id
_entity_poly.type
_entity_poly.pdbx_seq_one_letter_code
_entity_poly.pdbx_strand_id
1 'polypeptide(L)'
;MAFQAHDISDDRRSSRSRMANMVRAYSDELVWLYFPLSPDEKICGFWVMRMLGGLATVAIYTSYGRSRIFGPYVNPESHSDVTIKCLNGSRDGYVKAIFYNDLRSKGAERDLRLAISSTQDIKVEVPEHPPWPIGRVPYLCMHTEQPWYYSKASLKGIRSIEICRHNTTLVCFGISIHYDDQSREVLGQWRFDQYIGNLPTGDYPYIHFHVNFSNGNPCVQDIQFEPHRGIDQAGWTSIPMNGCLVWWFSKSGGVVVHEQDMEAD
;
A
#
# COMPACT_ATOMS: atom_id res chain seq x y z
N MET A 1 -7.53 23.76 -18.92
CA MET A 1 -6.61 22.89 -18.16
C MET A 1 -7.34 22.57 -16.87
N ALA A 2 -7.79 21.34 -16.67
CA ALA A 2 -8.51 20.94 -15.46
C ALA A 2 -7.51 20.31 -14.49
N PHE A 3 -7.49 20.79 -13.26
CA PHE A 3 -6.78 20.17 -12.15
C PHE A 3 -7.84 19.59 -11.23
N GLN A 4 -7.68 18.32 -10.84
CA GLN A 4 -8.54 17.74 -9.81
C GLN A 4 -7.95 18.08 -8.43
N ALA A 5 -8.81 18.55 -7.54
CA ALA A 5 -8.52 18.70 -6.12
C ALA A 5 -9.32 17.63 -5.37
N HIS A 6 -8.65 16.89 -4.50
CA HIS A 6 -9.30 15.95 -3.61
C HIS A 6 -9.29 16.52 -2.20
N ASP A 7 -10.46 16.71 -1.63
CA ASP A 7 -10.61 16.85 -0.19
C ASP A 7 -10.58 15.44 0.44
N ILE A 8 -9.89 15.30 1.57
CA ILE A 8 -9.58 14.00 2.21
C ILE A 8 -10.84 13.36 2.84
N SER A 9 -12.00 14.05 2.76
CA SER A 9 -13.24 13.72 3.47
C SER A 9 -14.29 12.91 2.68
N ASP A 10 -13.96 12.32 1.51
CA ASP A 10 -15.00 11.90 0.55
C ASP A 10 -15.69 10.53 0.82
N ASP A 11 -17.01 10.52 0.59
CA ASP A 11 -18.00 9.47 0.88
C ASP A 11 -17.81 8.18 0.03
N ARG A 12 -18.04 7.00 0.62
CA ARG A 12 -17.82 5.66 0.01
C ARG A 12 -18.55 5.46 -1.32
N ARG A 13 -19.71 6.13 -1.54
CA ARG A 13 -20.46 6.06 -2.80
C ARG A 13 -19.80 6.85 -3.93
N SER A 14 -19.18 7.99 -3.62
CA SER A 14 -18.36 8.78 -4.57
C SER A 14 -17.15 7.96 -5.04
N SER A 15 -16.57 7.15 -4.16
CA SER A 15 -15.40 6.33 -4.48
C SER A 15 -15.68 5.27 -5.56
N ARG A 16 -16.84 4.56 -5.51
CA ARG A 16 -17.14 3.46 -6.45
C ARG A 16 -17.31 3.91 -7.90
N SER A 17 -18.04 4.99 -8.15
CA SER A 17 -18.27 5.50 -9.51
C SER A 17 -16.97 6.01 -10.16
N ARG A 18 -16.10 6.65 -9.37
CA ARG A 18 -14.77 7.09 -9.80
C ARG A 18 -13.86 5.91 -10.13
N MET A 19 -13.85 4.87 -9.30
CA MET A 19 -13.09 3.65 -9.56
C MET A 19 -13.53 2.97 -10.85
N ALA A 20 -14.84 2.87 -11.12
CA ALA A 20 -15.34 2.30 -12.37
C ALA A 20 -14.86 3.06 -13.62
N ASN A 21 -14.80 4.40 -13.55
CA ASN A 21 -14.26 5.22 -14.64
C ASN A 21 -12.75 5.01 -14.83
N MET A 22 -11.97 4.87 -13.76
CA MET A 22 -10.54 4.56 -13.86
C MET A 22 -10.28 3.17 -14.42
N VAL A 23 -11.05 2.15 -13.98
CA VAL A 23 -10.98 0.80 -14.56
C VAL A 23 -11.27 0.83 -16.05
N ARG A 24 -12.27 1.61 -16.50
CA ARG A 24 -12.53 1.77 -17.94
C ARG A 24 -11.38 2.46 -18.69
N ALA A 25 -10.75 3.46 -18.08
CA ALA A 25 -9.70 4.25 -18.73
C ALA A 25 -8.33 3.54 -18.77
N TYR A 26 -8.02 2.70 -17.78
CA TYR A 26 -6.71 2.06 -17.60
C TYR A 26 -6.75 0.53 -17.68
N SER A 27 -7.93 -0.06 -17.78
CA SER A 27 -8.14 -1.51 -17.81
C SER A 27 -7.46 -2.20 -16.62
N ASP A 28 -7.10 -3.47 -16.81
CA ASP A 28 -6.52 -4.33 -15.78
C ASP A 28 -5.09 -3.94 -15.37
N GLU A 29 -4.48 -2.86 -15.88
CA GLU A 29 -3.08 -2.51 -15.55
C GLU A 29 -2.91 -1.80 -14.19
N LEU A 30 -4.01 -1.53 -13.49
CA LEU A 30 -3.99 -0.79 -12.23
C LEU A 30 -3.62 -1.66 -11.02
N VAL A 31 -2.73 -1.15 -10.19
CA VAL A 31 -2.49 -1.61 -8.82
C VAL A 31 -3.07 -0.57 -7.86
N TRP A 32 -3.93 -1.03 -6.95
CA TRP A 32 -4.71 -0.14 -6.09
C TRP A 32 -4.07 0.05 -4.72
N LEU A 33 -3.33 1.16 -4.60
CA LEU A 33 -2.65 1.53 -3.36
C LEU A 33 -3.53 2.45 -2.53
N TYR A 34 -3.72 2.14 -1.26
CA TYR A 34 -4.46 2.96 -0.31
C TYR A 34 -3.64 3.20 0.93
N PHE A 35 -3.61 4.46 1.38
CA PHE A 35 -2.89 4.90 2.57
C PHE A 35 -3.87 5.71 3.44
N PRO A 36 -4.50 5.09 4.45
CA PRO A 36 -5.46 5.77 5.30
C PRO A 36 -4.73 6.73 6.23
N LEU A 37 -5.10 8.02 6.22
CA LEU A 37 -4.62 8.98 7.23
C LEU A 37 -5.48 8.89 8.48
N SER A 38 -4.84 8.91 9.65
CA SER A 38 -5.55 9.10 10.91
C SER A 38 -6.10 10.53 11.01
N PRO A 39 -7.15 10.82 11.82
CA PRO A 39 -7.79 12.14 11.85
C PRO A 39 -6.84 13.33 12.10
N ASP A 40 -5.82 13.14 12.94
CA ASP A 40 -4.83 14.19 13.27
C ASP A 40 -3.51 14.05 12.49
N GLU A 41 -3.44 13.09 11.58
CA GLU A 41 -2.26 12.81 10.80
C GLU A 41 -2.24 13.61 9.52
N LYS A 42 -1.12 14.30 9.29
CA LYS A 42 -0.94 15.19 8.14
C LYS A 42 0.27 14.75 7.32
N ILE A 43 0.16 14.89 6.01
CA ILE A 43 1.31 14.69 5.11
C ILE A 43 2.24 15.90 5.28
N CYS A 44 3.51 15.65 5.58
CA CYS A 44 4.55 16.68 5.73
C CYS A 44 5.75 16.43 4.80
N GLY A 45 5.90 15.24 4.23
CA GLY A 45 6.89 14.97 3.18
C GLY A 45 6.22 14.51 1.90
N PHE A 46 6.68 15.01 0.76
CA PHE A 46 6.21 14.56 -0.53
C PHE A 46 7.33 14.60 -1.57
N TRP A 47 7.53 13.48 -2.26
CA TRP A 47 8.55 13.33 -3.30
C TRP A 47 7.95 12.76 -4.57
N VAL A 48 8.51 13.18 -5.70
CA VAL A 48 8.36 12.51 -6.98
C VAL A 48 9.65 11.74 -7.24
N MET A 49 9.51 10.46 -7.56
CA MET A 49 10.62 9.55 -7.82
C MET A 49 10.51 9.05 -9.26
N ARG A 50 11.64 8.97 -9.97
CA ARG A 50 11.66 8.52 -11.37
C ARG A 50 12.83 7.58 -11.59
N MET A 51 12.50 6.37 -12.05
CA MET A 51 13.49 5.42 -12.58
C MET A 51 13.91 5.86 -13.99
N LEU A 52 15.17 5.63 -14.36
CA LEU A 52 15.64 5.84 -15.72
C LEU A 52 14.79 5.02 -16.71
N GLY A 53 14.19 5.69 -17.70
CA GLY A 53 13.29 5.06 -18.68
C GLY A 53 11.93 4.57 -18.13
N GLY A 54 11.66 4.75 -16.84
CA GLY A 54 10.45 4.28 -16.17
C GLY A 54 9.40 5.37 -15.92
N LEU A 55 8.27 4.94 -15.35
CA LEU A 55 7.18 5.82 -14.90
C LEU A 55 7.59 6.60 -13.64
N ALA A 56 7.10 7.83 -13.52
CA ALA A 56 7.22 8.58 -12.28
C ALA A 56 6.27 8.00 -11.23
N THR A 57 6.76 7.87 -10.00
CA THR A 57 6.00 7.47 -8.81
C THR A 57 6.09 8.57 -7.75
N VAL A 58 5.22 8.50 -6.74
CA VAL A 58 5.20 9.45 -5.63
C VAL A 58 5.47 8.73 -4.32
N ALA A 59 6.09 9.44 -3.38
CA ALA A 59 6.22 8.99 -2.01
C ALA A 59 5.72 10.07 -1.07
N ILE A 60 5.15 9.65 0.07
CA ILE A 60 4.67 10.55 1.11
C ILE A 60 5.28 10.18 2.46
N TYR A 61 5.38 11.17 3.34
CA TYR A 61 5.74 11.02 4.74
C TYR A 61 4.79 11.85 5.60
N THR A 62 4.45 11.35 6.79
CA THR A 62 3.44 11.97 7.64
C THR A 62 3.99 12.43 8.99
N SER A 63 3.20 13.27 9.66
CA SER A 63 3.47 13.75 11.02
C SER A 63 3.58 12.65 12.08
N TYR A 64 3.14 11.44 11.77
CA TYR A 64 3.27 10.26 12.64
C TYR A 64 4.49 9.40 12.29
N GLY A 65 5.38 9.91 11.43
CA GLY A 65 6.58 9.21 11.02
C GLY A 65 6.34 8.07 10.02
N ARG A 66 5.13 7.96 9.47
CA ARG A 66 4.78 6.93 8.49
C ARG A 66 5.21 7.35 7.10
N SER A 67 5.64 6.38 6.30
CA SER A 67 6.08 6.58 4.92
C SER A 67 5.39 5.61 3.97
N ARG A 68 5.11 6.06 2.74
CA ARG A 68 4.65 5.17 1.68
C ARG A 68 5.16 5.61 0.31
N ILE A 69 5.72 4.65 -0.43
CA ILE A 69 6.03 4.79 -1.85
C ILE A 69 4.87 4.19 -2.66
N PHE A 70 4.32 4.97 -3.59
CA PHE A 70 3.18 4.61 -4.43
C PHE A 70 3.62 4.05 -5.79
N GLY A 71 4.56 3.12 -5.78
CA GLY A 71 5.10 2.51 -7.00
C GLY A 71 5.71 1.14 -6.74
N PRO A 72 6.20 0.49 -7.80
CA PRO A 72 6.92 -0.77 -7.68
C PRO A 72 8.09 -0.65 -6.71
N TYR A 73 8.36 -1.75 -6.00
CA TYR A 73 9.54 -1.91 -5.18
C TYR A 73 10.80 -1.80 -6.04
N VAL A 74 11.76 -1.02 -5.55
CA VAL A 74 13.06 -0.83 -6.19
C VAL A 74 14.10 -1.52 -5.32
N ASN A 75 14.87 -2.44 -5.92
CA ASN A 75 15.95 -3.12 -5.21
C ASN A 75 16.98 -2.11 -4.70
N PRO A 76 17.58 -2.32 -3.51
CA PRO A 76 18.57 -1.42 -2.94
C PRO A 76 19.73 -1.08 -3.88
N GLU A 77 20.16 -2.04 -4.68
CA GLU A 77 21.23 -1.89 -5.68
C GLU A 77 20.90 -0.87 -6.78
N SER A 78 19.61 -0.61 -7.02
CA SER A 78 19.13 0.33 -8.05
C SER A 78 18.67 1.67 -7.46
N HIS A 79 18.86 1.91 -6.16
CA HIS A 79 18.43 3.17 -5.51
C HIS A 79 19.18 4.38 -6.08
N SER A 80 20.44 4.22 -6.47
CA SER A 80 21.26 5.28 -7.10
C SER A 80 20.75 5.72 -8.48
N ASP A 81 20.00 4.85 -9.15
CA ASP A 81 19.46 5.11 -10.49
C ASP A 81 18.12 5.88 -10.44
N VAL A 82 17.59 6.11 -9.22
CA VAL A 82 16.33 6.81 -9.00
C VAL A 82 16.59 8.29 -8.83
N THR A 83 16.03 9.11 -9.72
CA THR A 83 15.98 10.55 -9.51
C THR A 83 14.85 10.86 -8.52
N ILE A 84 15.20 11.52 -7.41
CA ILE A 84 14.24 11.93 -6.37
C ILE A 84 14.13 13.46 -6.38
N LYS A 85 12.90 13.97 -6.50
CA LYS A 85 12.59 15.39 -6.39
C LYS A 85 11.66 15.61 -5.20
N CYS A 86 12.15 16.33 -4.19
CA CYS A 86 11.32 16.79 -3.09
C CYS A 86 10.39 17.93 -3.56
N LEU A 87 9.10 17.80 -3.26
CA LEU A 87 8.08 18.83 -3.53
C LEU A 87 7.53 19.47 -2.25
N ASN A 88 7.66 18.79 -1.11
CA ASN A 88 7.35 19.33 0.21
C ASN A 88 8.33 18.72 1.23
N GLY A 89 9.10 19.56 1.91
CA GLY A 89 10.08 19.15 2.92
C GLY A 89 9.96 19.97 4.20
N SER A 90 11.01 19.92 5.04
CA SER A 90 10.95 20.41 6.43
C SER A 90 10.62 21.90 6.60
N ARG A 91 10.78 22.69 5.53
CA ARG A 91 10.54 24.14 5.53
C ARG A 91 9.14 24.54 5.04
N ASP A 92 8.38 23.60 4.49
CA ASP A 92 7.11 23.89 3.80
C ASP A 92 5.87 23.66 4.69
N GLY A 93 6.05 22.95 5.81
CA GLY A 93 4.98 22.58 6.73
C GLY A 93 4.14 21.40 6.21
N TYR A 94 2.83 21.42 6.48
CA TYR A 94 1.93 20.35 6.06
C TYR A 94 1.38 20.59 4.66
N VAL A 95 1.23 19.51 3.89
CA VAL A 95 0.53 19.53 2.60
C VAL A 95 -0.95 19.82 2.83
N LYS A 96 -1.47 20.87 2.18
CA LYS A 96 -2.89 21.25 2.16
C LYS A 96 -3.63 20.64 0.99
N ALA A 97 -2.99 20.60 -0.18
CA ALA A 97 -3.60 20.14 -1.40
C ALA A 97 -2.56 19.58 -2.37
N ILE A 98 -2.96 18.54 -3.09
CA ILE A 98 -2.21 17.94 -4.19
C ILE A 98 -2.99 18.20 -5.48
N PHE A 99 -2.35 18.82 -6.45
CA PHE A 99 -2.91 19.09 -7.76
C PHE A 99 -2.22 18.20 -8.77
N TYR A 100 -3.00 17.53 -9.60
CA TYR A 100 -2.46 16.73 -10.69
C TYR A 100 -3.33 16.87 -11.94
N ASN A 101 -2.72 16.64 -13.11
CA ASN A 101 -3.43 16.66 -14.37
C ASN A 101 -4.31 15.42 -14.55
N ASP A 102 -5.38 15.56 -15.33
CA ASP A 102 -6.26 14.44 -15.62
C ASP A 102 -5.51 13.24 -16.18
N LEU A 103 -5.89 12.10 -15.63
CA LEU A 103 -5.49 10.78 -16.05
C LEU A 103 -5.93 10.53 -17.51
N ARG A 104 -4.96 10.42 -18.44
CA ARG A 104 -5.20 10.16 -19.88
C ARG A 104 -5.11 8.67 -20.26
N SER A 105 -5.94 8.26 -21.21
CA SER A 105 -5.96 6.91 -21.78
C SER A 105 -4.62 6.48 -22.41
N LYS A 106 -4.44 5.17 -22.59
CA LYS A 106 -3.20 4.50 -23.03
C LYS A 106 -2.59 4.98 -24.37
N GLY A 107 -3.33 5.74 -25.18
CA GLY A 107 -2.86 6.24 -26.47
C GLY A 107 -2.32 7.68 -26.49
N ALA A 108 -2.35 8.41 -25.38
CA ALA A 108 -1.83 9.78 -25.29
C ALA A 108 -0.59 9.85 -24.40
N GLU A 109 0.33 10.75 -24.71
CA GLU A 109 1.51 11.06 -23.89
C GLU A 109 1.08 11.28 -22.42
N ARG A 110 1.68 10.48 -21.53
CA ARG A 110 1.40 10.48 -20.09
C ARG A 110 2.43 11.33 -19.36
N ASP A 111 2.37 12.64 -19.55
CA ASP A 111 3.05 13.58 -18.67
C ASP A 111 2.36 13.54 -17.29
N LEU A 112 3.07 13.11 -16.25
CA LEU A 112 2.61 13.35 -14.88
C LEU A 112 2.99 14.79 -14.49
N ARG A 113 1.98 15.64 -14.28
CA ARG A 113 2.16 17.00 -13.76
C ARG A 113 1.55 17.05 -12.38
N LEU A 114 2.38 17.33 -11.39
CA LEU A 114 1.99 17.40 -10.00
C LEU A 114 2.46 18.70 -9.36
N ALA A 115 1.60 19.31 -8.55
CA ALA A 115 1.91 20.47 -7.75
C ALA A 115 1.33 20.30 -6.34
N ILE A 116 1.93 20.99 -5.38
CA ILE A 116 1.56 20.91 -3.96
C ILE A 116 1.36 22.33 -3.43
N SER A 117 0.36 22.48 -2.57
CA SER A 117 0.21 23.65 -1.71
C SER A 117 0.39 23.23 -0.26
N SER A 118 1.04 24.09 0.53
CA SER A 118 1.48 23.77 1.90
C SER A 118 1.09 24.87 2.88
N THR A 119 1.15 24.60 4.18
CA THR A 119 0.76 25.58 5.20
C THR A 119 1.78 26.73 5.33
N GLN A 120 3.08 26.47 5.13
CA GLN A 120 4.22 27.40 5.18
C GLN A 120 4.49 28.10 6.53
N ASP A 121 3.59 27.97 7.50
CA ASP A 121 3.63 28.62 8.81
C ASP A 121 4.29 27.76 9.91
N ILE A 122 4.49 26.48 9.66
CA ILE A 122 5.00 25.50 10.62
C ILE A 122 6.20 24.78 10.00
N LYS A 123 7.28 24.63 10.76
CA LYS A 123 8.39 23.73 10.39
C LYS A 123 8.13 22.35 10.99
N VAL A 124 8.34 21.32 10.18
CA VAL A 124 8.16 19.92 10.57
C VAL A 124 9.42 19.18 10.20
N GLU A 125 9.88 18.25 11.03
CA GLU A 125 11.01 17.41 10.65
C GLU A 125 10.56 16.40 9.60
N VAL A 126 11.23 16.43 8.45
CA VAL A 126 10.99 15.55 7.32
C VAL A 126 12.35 15.01 6.86
N PRO A 127 12.49 13.71 6.59
CA PRO A 127 13.68 13.16 5.97
C PRO A 127 14.05 13.87 4.67
N GLU A 128 15.34 13.89 4.29
CA GLU A 128 15.74 14.47 3.01
C GLU A 128 15.20 13.65 1.82
N HIS A 129 15.21 12.33 1.97
CA HIS A 129 14.72 11.35 1.01
C HIS A 129 13.61 10.50 1.62
N PRO A 130 12.65 10.02 0.82
CA PRO A 130 11.62 9.12 1.32
C PRO A 130 12.28 7.86 1.89
N PRO A 131 11.89 7.40 3.09
CA PRO A 131 12.38 6.14 3.64
C PRO A 131 12.13 4.98 2.69
N TRP A 132 13.19 4.29 2.30
CA TRP A 132 13.11 3.11 1.44
C TRP A 132 12.62 1.89 2.24
N PRO A 133 11.79 1.02 1.65
CA PRO A 133 11.47 -0.26 2.26
C PRO A 133 12.73 -1.14 2.31
N ILE A 134 12.95 -1.80 3.45
CA ILE A 134 14.16 -2.59 3.73
C ILE A 134 13.95 -4.09 3.42
N GLY A 135 12.70 -4.52 3.26
CA GLY A 135 12.36 -5.94 3.05
C GLY A 135 12.91 -6.49 1.74
N ARG A 136 13.23 -7.80 1.73
CA ARG A 136 13.69 -8.50 0.52
C ARG A 136 12.51 -9.15 -0.20
N VAL A 137 12.49 -9.03 -1.53
CA VAL A 137 11.49 -9.69 -2.38
C VAL A 137 11.55 -11.20 -2.09
N PRO A 138 10.42 -11.87 -1.75
CA PRO A 138 10.41 -13.29 -1.46
C PRO A 138 10.83 -14.11 -2.68
N TYR A 139 11.47 -15.27 -2.46
CA TYR A 139 11.90 -16.15 -3.55
C TYR A 139 10.75 -16.53 -4.50
N LEU A 140 9.55 -16.75 -3.96
CA LEU A 140 8.32 -17.04 -4.72
C LEU A 140 7.95 -15.94 -5.73
N CYS A 141 8.40 -14.71 -5.48
CA CYS A 141 8.14 -13.54 -6.30
C CYS A 141 9.24 -13.29 -7.35
N MET A 142 10.45 -13.84 -7.16
CA MET A 142 11.62 -13.53 -7.99
C MET A 142 11.49 -14.06 -9.44
N HIS A 143 10.72 -15.11 -9.65
CA HIS A 143 10.57 -15.77 -10.95
C HIS A 143 9.34 -15.30 -11.75
N THR A 144 8.70 -14.22 -11.33
CA THR A 144 7.52 -13.67 -12.01
C THR A 144 7.89 -12.44 -12.82
N GLU A 145 7.43 -12.34 -14.06
CA GLU A 145 7.69 -11.21 -14.97
C GLU A 145 6.80 -9.98 -14.68
N GLN A 146 6.69 -9.58 -13.41
CA GLN A 146 5.82 -8.47 -13.01
C GLN A 146 6.43 -7.60 -11.91
N PRO A 147 6.07 -6.31 -11.86
CA PRO A 147 6.47 -5.44 -10.76
C PRO A 147 5.78 -5.87 -9.46
N TRP A 148 6.57 -5.94 -8.40
CA TRP A 148 6.11 -6.15 -7.03
C TRP A 148 6.03 -4.85 -6.27
N TYR A 149 5.12 -4.78 -5.31
CA TYR A 149 4.86 -3.66 -4.42
C TYR A 149 4.99 -4.14 -2.99
N TYR A 150 5.33 -3.21 -2.10
CA TYR A 150 5.63 -3.50 -0.72
C TYR A 150 4.70 -2.73 0.21
N SER A 151 4.24 -3.42 1.26
CA SER A 151 3.52 -2.82 2.37
C SER A 151 3.85 -3.57 3.65
N LYS A 152 3.97 -2.83 4.75
CA LYS A 152 4.35 -3.35 6.07
C LYS A 152 3.50 -2.70 7.14
N ALA A 153 3.10 -3.48 8.13
CA ALA A 153 2.32 -3.01 9.28
C ALA A 153 2.68 -3.84 10.51
N SER A 154 2.58 -3.24 11.69
CA SER A 154 2.81 -3.95 12.95
C SER A 154 1.67 -4.92 13.22
N LEU A 155 2.00 -6.04 13.86
CA LEU A 155 1.01 -6.97 14.41
C LEU A 155 0.65 -6.67 15.87
N LYS A 156 1.21 -5.61 16.45
CA LYS A 156 0.96 -5.19 17.84
C LYS A 156 -0.27 -4.29 17.93
N GLY A 157 -1.11 -4.51 18.94
CA GLY A 157 -2.26 -3.64 19.26
C GLY A 157 -3.37 -3.66 18.21
N ILE A 158 -3.56 -4.80 17.53
CA ILE A 158 -4.62 -4.98 16.53
C ILE A 158 -5.96 -5.17 17.22
N ARG A 159 -6.93 -4.33 16.86
CA ARG A 159 -8.33 -4.38 17.32
C ARG A 159 -9.25 -5.15 16.38
N SER A 160 -9.00 -5.09 15.07
CA SER A 160 -9.78 -5.81 14.06
C SER A 160 -9.09 -5.80 12.70
N ILE A 161 -9.39 -6.77 11.84
CA ILE A 161 -8.92 -6.80 10.46
C ILE A 161 -10.10 -6.79 9.50
N GLU A 162 -10.06 -5.95 8.46
CA GLU A 162 -10.94 -6.07 7.30
C GLU A 162 -10.16 -6.68 6.14
N ILE A 163 -10.80 -7.54 5.35
CA ILE A 163 -10.20 -8.25 4.23
C ILE A 163 -10.85 -7.78 2.93
N CYS A 164 -10.04 -7.37 1.96
CA CYS A 164 -10.48 -7.03 0.62
C CYS A 164 -10.28 -8.25 -0.31
N ARG A 165 -11.38 -8.84 -0.79
CA ARG A 165 -11.35 -10.02 -1.68
C ARG A 165 -12.05 -9.73 -3.01
N HIS A 166 -11.64 -10.42 -4.06
CA HIS A 166 -12.34 -10.39 -5.33
C HIS A 166 -13.79 -10.87 -5.17
N ASN A 167 -14.75 -10.24 -5.85
CA ASN A 167 -16.17 -10.61 -5.72
C ASN A 167 -16.50 -12.02 -6.25
N THR A 168 -15.77 -12.50 -7.25
CA THR A 168 -16.06 -13.77 -7.93
C THR A 168 -15.00 -14.85 -7.76
N THR A 169 -13.84 -14.52 -7.18
CA THR A 169 -12.75 -15.47 -6.98
C THR A 169 -12.32 -15.42 -5.51
N LEU A 170 -11.58 -16.43 -5.06
CA LEU A 170 -11.07 -16.46 -3.69
C LEU A 170 -9.86 -15.53 -3.48
N VAL A 171 -9.41 -14.80 -4.50
CA VAL A 171 -8.20 -13.98 -4.39
C VAL A 171 -8.40 -12.84 -3.40
N CYS A 172 -7.58 -12.82 -2.36
CA CYS A 172 -7.46 -11.73 -1.41
C CYS A 172 -6.48 -10.70 -1.96
N PHE A 173 -6.97 -9.48 -2.14
CA PHE A 173 -6.18 -8.35 -2.63
C PHE A 173 -5.31 -7.73 -1.54
N GLY A 174 -5.82 -7.69 -0.31
CA GLY A 174 -5.16 -7.04 0.79
C GLY A 174 -6.00 -7.05 2.04
N ILE A 175 -5.43 -6.51 3.11
CA ILE A 175 -6.08 -6.37 4.40
C ILE A 175 -5.93 -4.95 4.92
N SER A 176 -6.85 -4.58 5.79
CA SER A 176 -6.80 -3.38 6.56
C SER A 176 -6.79 -3.72 8.03
N ILE A 177 -5.75 -3.28 8.72
CA ILE A 177 -5.55 -3.47 10.15
C ILE A 177 -6.03 -2.21 10.86
N HIS A 178 -6.90 -2.38 11.85
CA HIS A 178 -7.37 -1.33 12.73
C HIS A 178 -6.76 -1.54 14.11
N TYR A 179 -6.12 -0.52 14.66
CA TYR A 179 -5.44 -0.62 15.94
C TYR A 179 -6.29 -0.03 17.08
N ASP A 180 -5.88 -0.32 18.31
CA ASP A 180 -6.54 0.20 19.52
C ASP A 180 -6.45 1.72 19.64
N ASP A 181 -5.38 2.33 19.12
CA ASP A 181 -5.19 3.79 19.06
C ASP A 181 -6.01 4.47 17.95
N GLN A 182 -6.90 3.72 17.29
CA GLN A 182 -7.75 4.14 16.17
C GLN A 182 -6.99 4.43 14.87
N SER A 183 -5.66 4.25 14.85
CA SER A 183 -4.90 4.28 13.61
C SER A 183 -5.26 3.07 12.73
N ARG A 184 -4.92 3.18 11.46
CA ARG A 184 -5.20 2.16 10.45
C ARG A 184 -4.01 1.99 9.54
N GLU A 185 -3.73 0.74 9.21
CA GLU A 185 -2.77 0.38 8.17
C GLU A 185 -3.42 -0.47 7.10
N VAL A 186 -2.96 -0.33 5.86
CA VAL A 186 -3.43 -1.16 4.74
C VAL A 186 -2.26 -1.84 4.06
N LEU A 187 -2.40 -3.16 3.97
CA LEU A 187 -1.46 -4.06 3.31
C LEU A 187 -2.07 -4.62 2.04
N GLY A 188 -1.25 -4.78 1.00
CA GLY A 188 -1.72 -5.23 -0.30
C GLY A 188 -2.47 -4.15 -1.08
N GLN A 189 -3.38 -4.60 -1.94
CA GLN A 189 -4.29 -3.76 -2.69
C GLN A 189 -5.61 -3.55 -1.95
N TRP A 190 -6.17 -2.33 -2.02
CA TRP A 190 -7.45 -2.02 -1.40
C TRP A 190 -8.44 -1.47 -2.42
N ARG A 191 -9.58 -2.16 -2.53
CA ARG A 191 -10.55 -1.92 -3.60
C ARG A 191 -11.97 -1.78 -3.04
N PHE A 192 -12.47 -0.55 -2.98
CA PHE A 192 -13.83 -0.26 -2.48
C PHE A 192 -14.96 -0.74 -3.40
N ASP A 193 -14.62 -1.13 -4.64
CA ASP A 193 -15.51 -1.77 -5.61
C ASP A 193 -15.59 -3.30 -5.46
N GLN A 194 -14.82 -3.88 -4.53
CA GLN A 194 -14.74 -5.32 -4.27
C GLN A 194 -15.38 -5.69 -2.92
N TYR A 195 -15.35 -6.98 -2.58
CA TYR A 195 -15.90 -7.47 -1.33
C TYR A 195 -14.97 -7.08 -0.17
N ILE A 196 -15.55 -6.43 0.84
CA ILE A 196 -14.87 -6.09 2.10
C ILE A 196 -15.55 -6.87 3.21
N GLY A 197 -14.85 -7.84 3.77
CA GLY A 197 -15.30 -8.65 4.89
C GLY A 197 -14.61 -8.23 6.19
N ASN A 198 -15.31 -8.34 7.32
CA ASN A 198 -14.71 -8.17 8.64
C ASN A 198 -14.21 -9.52 9.15
N LEU A 199 -13.00 -9.53 9.68
CA LEU A 199 -12.44 -10.63 10.46
C LEU A 199 -12.24 -10.12 11.90
N PRO A 200 -13.16 -10.44 12.82
CA PRO A 200 -13.01 -10.04 14.21
C PRO A 200 -11.74 -10.68 14.77
N THR A 201 -10.88 -9.88 15.36
CA THR A 201 -9.72 -10.37 16.10
C THR A 201 -10.16 -10.77 17.50
N GLY A 202 -9.56 -11.82 18.03
CA GLY A 202 -9.60 -12.20 19.43
C GLY A 202 -8.17 -12.40 19.93
N ASP A 203 -8.00 -12.99 21.12
CA ASP A 203 -6.69 -13.33 21.68
C ASP A 203 -6.07 -14.56 20.99
N TYR A 204 -5.88 -14.46 19.67
CA TYR A 204 -5.29 -15.51 18.86
C TYR A 204 -3.77 -15.32 18.77
N PRO A 205 -2.96 -16.37 19.02
CA PRO A 205 -1.50 -16.25 18.95
C PRO A 205 -0.96 -16.19 17.51
N TYR A 206 -1.77 -16.59 16.51
CA TYR A 206 -1.39 -16.65 15.10
C TYR A 206 -2.50 -16.13 14.20
N ILE A 207 -2.10 -15.69 13.01
CA ILE A 207 -2.95 -15.49 11.84
C ILE A 207 -2.48 -16.45 10.74
N HIS A 208 -3.43 -17.16 10.14
CA HIS A 208 -3.20 -18.19 9.15
C HIS A 208 -3.58 -17.67 7.76
N PHE A 209 -2.69 -17.87 6.79
CA PHE A 209 -2.90 -17.48 5.40
C PHE A 209 -2.82 -18.71 4.50
N HIS A 210 -3.81 -18.88 3.64
CA HIS A 210 -3.76 -19.88 2.58
C HIS A 210 -3.22 -19.22 1.31
N VAL A 211 -2.04 -19.64 0.87
CA VAL A 211 -1.37 -19.16 -0.33
C VAL A 211 -1.39 -20.27 -1.38
N ASN A 212 -1.85 -19.91 -2.58
CA ASN A 212 -1.88 -20.81 -3.73
C ASN A 212 -1.41 -20.07 -4.99
N PHE A 213 -1.32 -20.74 -6.13
CA PHE A 213 -0.91 -20.14 -7.39
C PHE A 213 -2.10 -19.91 -8.31
N SER A 214 -2.19 -18.70 -8.86
CA SER A 214 -3.12 -18.34 -9.92
C SER A 214 -2.32 -17.85 -11.12
N ASN A 215 -2.44 -18.54 -12.26
CA ASN A 215 -1.67 -18.24 -13.47
C ASN A 215 -0.15 -18.10 -13.20
N GLY A 216 0.41 -19.02 -12.40
CA GLY A 216 1.83 -19.03 -12.04
C GLY A 216 2.25 -17.98 -11.00
N ASN A 217 1.34 -17.15 -10.48
CA ASN A 217 1.64 -16.13 -9.48
C ASN A 217 1.12 -16.54 -8.10
N PRO A 218 1.90 -16.35 -7.02
CA PRO A 218 1.41 -16.62 -5.68
C PRO A 218 0.29 -15.64 -5.32
N CYS A 219 -0.78 -16.15 -4.70
CA CYS A 219 -1.94 -15.38 -4.28
C CYS A 219 -2.46 -15.88 -2.93
N VAL A 220 -2.74 -14.95 -2.01
CA VAL A 220 -3.49 -15.25 -0.80
C VAL A 220 -4.93 -15.53 -1.19
N GLN A 221 -5.46 -16.69 -0.82
CA GLN A 221 -6.84 -17.11 -1.08
C GLN A 221 -7.71 -17.05 0.17
N ASP A 222 -7.12 -17.23 1.34
CA ASP A 222 -7.86 -17.14 2.59
C ASP A 222 -7.01 -16.67 3.76
N ILE A 223 -7.69 -16.13 4.77
CA ILE A 223 -7.12 -15.59 6.01
C ILE A 223 -8.03 -15.98 7.16
N GLN A 224 -7.47 -16.64 8.17
CA GLN A 224 -8.20 -17.15 9.34
C GLN A 224 -7.39 -16.94 10.62
N PHE A 225 -8.05 -16.71 11.74
CA PHE A 225 -7.40 -16.71 13.06
C PHE A 225 -7.45 -18.06 13.74
N GLU A 226 -8.57 -18.77 13.60
CA GLU A 226 -8.67 -20.12 14.11
C GLU A 226 -7.92 -21.08 13.18
N PRO A 227 -7.13 -22.01 13.74
CA PRO A 227 -6.50 -23.03 12.94
C PRO A 227 -7.56 -23.88 12.24
N HIS A 228 -7.50 -23.94 10.91
CA HIS A 228 -8.28 -24.92 10.16
C HIS A 228 -7.87 -26.33 10.62
N ARG A 229 -8.78 -27.31 10.59
CA ARG A 229 -8.51 -28.72 10.98
C ARG A 229 -7.54 -29.48 10.03
N GLY A 230 -6.63 -28.76 9.37
CA GLY A 230 -5.65 -29.27 8.44
C GLY A 230 -4.49 -28.29 8.24
N ILE A 231 -3.86 -27.81 9.33
CA ILE A 231 -2.63 -26.99 9.27
C ILE A 231 -1.53 -27.69 8.42
N ASP A 232 -1.59 -29.02 8.32
CA ASP A 232 -0.70 -29.83 7.47
C ASP A 232 -1.09 -29.85 5.97
N GLN A 233 -2.14 -29.11 5.56
CA GLN A 233 -2.49 -28.96 4.15
C GLN A 233 -1.51 -28.00 3.45
N ALA A 234 -1.01 -28.43 2.30
CA ALA A 234 -0.13 -27.62 1.45
C ALA A 234 -0.76 -26.25 1.17
N GLY A 235 0.02 -25.18 1.31
CA GLY A 235 -0.39 -23.81 1.02
C GLY A 235 -0.74 -22.96 2.25
N TRP A 236 -0.96 -23.56 3.43
CA TRP A 236 -1.15 -22.78 4.65
C TRP A 236 0.17 -22.31 5.26
N THR A 237 0.23 -21.05 5.66
CA THR A 237 1.30 -20.47 6.46
C THR A 237 0.73 -19.79 7.71
N SER A 238 1.42 -19.92 8.83
CA SER A 238 1.00 -19.35 10.12
C SER A 238 2.00 -18.28 10.53
N ILE A 239 1.51 -17.07 10.78
CA ILE A 239 2.33 -15.94 11.21
C ILE A 239 1.95 -15.60 12.65
N PRO A 240 2.91 -15.55 13.60
CA PRO A 240 2.61 -15.16 14.97
C PRO A 240 2.13 -13.71 15.03
N MET A 241 1.23 -13.41 15.96
CA MET A 241 0.67 -12.07 16.18
C MET A 241 1.67 -11.15 16.94
N ASN A 242 2.91 -11.10 16.48
CA ASN A 242 3.98 -10.24 16.97
C ASN A 242 4.84 -9.73 15.78
N GLY A 243 5.72 -8.76 15.99
CA GLY A 243 6.53 -8.21 14.91
C GLY A 243 5.69 -7.46 13.87
N CYS A 244 6.03 -7.65 12.60
CA CYS A 244 5.39 -7.00 11.47
C CYS A 244 4.93 -8.00 10.41
N LEU A 245 3.76 -7.73 9.84
CA LEU A 245 3.28 -8.40 8.65
C LEU A 245 3.69 -7.58 7.43
N VAL A 246 4.36 -8.24 6.49
CA VAL A 246 4.75 -7.65 5.21
C VAL A 246 3.99 -8.34 4.10
N TRP A 247 3.35 -7.53 3.27
CA TRP A 247 2.62 -8.00 2.10
C TRP A 247 3.33 -7.54 0.84
N TRP A 248 3.82 -8.53 0.10
CA TRP A 248 4.34 -8.37 -1.25
C TRP A 248 3.22 -8.65 -2.23
N PHE A 249 2.88 -7.66 -3.07
CA PHE A 249 1.75 -7.80 -3.98
C PHE A 249 2.07 -7.26 -5.36
N SER A 250 1.33 -7.75 -6.33
CA SER A 250 1.37 -7.27 -7.70
C SER A 250 -0.07 -7.12 -8.19
N LYS A 251 -0.24 -6.84 -9.47
CA LYS A 251 -1.54 -6.90 -10.13
C LYS A 251 -2.23 -8.27 -9.97
N SER A 252 -1.47 -9.37 -10.06
CA SER A 252 -2.01 -10.71 -10.24
C SER A 252 -2.08 -11.54 -8.96
N GLY A 253 -1.47 -11.08 -7.88
CA GLY A 253 -1.44 -11.84 -6.64
C GLY A 253 -0.65 -11.15 -5.53
N GLY A 254 -0.31 -11.93 -4.53
CA GLY A 254 0.40 -11.48 -3.35
C GLY A 254 0.79 -12.62 -2.43
N VAL A 255 1.84 -12.38 -1.65
CA VAL A 255 2.33 -13.25 -0.60
C VAL A 255 2.62 -12.42 0.64
N VAL A 256 2.40 -13.03 1.80
CA VAL A 256 2.72 -12.43 3.08
C VAL A 256 3.96 -13.07 3.68
N VAL A 257 4.77 -12.26 4.35
CA VAL A 257 5.93 -12.71 5.11
C VAL A 257 5.92 -12.05 6.48
N HIS A 258 6.49 -12.75 7.46
CA HIS A 258 6.67 -12.24 8.82
C HIS A 258 8.06 -11.63 8.94
N GLU A 259 8.13 -10.40 9.46
CA GLU A 259 9.37 -9.76 9.87
C GLU A 259 9.32 -9.58 11.39
N GLN A 260 10.25 -10.19 12.12
CA GLN A 260 10.37 -9.96 13.56
C GLN A 260 10.79 -8.50 13.82
N ASP A 261 10.32 -7.93 14.93
CA ASP A 261 10.88 -6.68 15.41
C ASP A 261 12.34 -6.94 15.72
N MET A 262 13.26 -6.26 15.01
CA MET A 262 14.64 -6.23 15.47
C MET A 262 14.61 -5.42 16.77
N GLU A 263 14.83 -6.09 17.90
CA GLU A 263 15.15 -5.38 19.14
C GLU A 263 16.31 -4.45 18.82
N ALA A 264 16.11 -3.15 19.04
CA ALA A 264 17.20 -2.19 18.98
C ALA A 264 18.09 -2.50 20.19
N ASP A 265 19.15 -3.27 19.96
CA ASP A 265 20.29 -3.42 20.88
C ASP A 265 20.94 -2.05 21.16
#